data_AF-A0A8R2M7N7-F1
#
_entry.id   AF-A0A8R2M7N7-F1
#
_cell.length_a   1.000
_cell.length_b   1.000
_cell.length_c   1.000
_cell.angle_alpha   90.00
_cell.angle_beta   90.00
_cell.angle_gamma   90.00
#
_symmetry.space_group_name_H-M   'P 1'
#
loop_
_entity.id
_entity.type
_entity.pdbx_description
1 polymer ?
#
loop_
_entity_poly.entity_id
_entity_poly.type
_entity_poly.pdbx_seq_one_letter_code
_entity_poly.pdbx_strand_id
1 'polypeptide(L)'
;MYNRITLTLYLRLCYKHTKNPYFNMEITILEDLDVNASDFYNVLHDEIDNDMAKLKKSVEMLKNLRLTSAEIEVETAAMYHAELFFNIEQLKQLADEVKALDENKSDTVP
;
A
#
# COMPACT_ATOMS: atom_id res chain seq x y z
N MET A 1 -8.00 -35.39 15.69
CA MET A 1 -8.89 -34.69 16.65
C MET A 1 -8.38 -33.26 16.79
N TYR A 2 -8.83 -32.35 15.92
CA TYR A 2 -8.40 -30.95 15.98
C TYR A 2 -9.04 -30.29 17.21
N ASN A 3 -8.20 -29.69 18.05
CA ASN A 3 -8.55 -29.19 19.36
C ASN A 3 -9.48 -27.96 19.21
N ARG A 4 -10.58 -27.89 19.98
CA ARG A 4 -11.57 -26.78 19.92
C ARG A 4 -10.95 -25.38 19.99
N ILE A 5 -9.77 -25.26 20.61
CA ILE A 5 -8.98 -24.03 20.72
C ILE A 5 -8.51 -23.54 19.35
N THR A 6 -8.10 -24.44 18.46
CA THR A 6 -7.59 -24.09 17.12
C THR A 6 -8.68 -23.53 16.22
N LEU A 7 -9.89 -24.12 16.28
CA LEU A 7 -11.06 -23.65 15.52
C LEU A 7 -11.50 -22.25 15.99
N THR A 8 -11.48 -22.03 17.31
CA THR A 8 -11.88 -20.75 17.91
C THR A 8 -10.88 -19.64 17.60
N LEU A 9 -9.57 -19.95 17.56
CA LEU A 9 -8.53 -19.01 17.14
C LEU A 9 -8.64 -18.66 15.64
N TYR A 10 -8.94 -19.65 14.80
CA TYR A 10 -9.16 -19.45 13.36
C TYR A 10 -10.36 -18.52 13.11
N LEU A 11 -11.51 -18.81 13.71
CA LEU A 11 -12.70 -17.97 13.62
C LEU A 11 -12.45 -16.53 14.13
N ARG A 12 -11.66 -16.37 15.20
CA ARG A 12 -11.35 -15.05 15.78
C ARG A 12 -10.36 -14.23 14.93
N LEU A 13 -9.44 -14.88 14.21
CA LEU A 13 -8.55 -14.23 13.25
C LEU A 13 -9.31 -13.78 12.02
N CYS A 14 -10.21 -14.62 11.50
CA CYS A 14 -11.06 -14.27 10.35
C CYS A 14 -11.99 -13.08 10.68
N TYR A 15 -12.60 -13.05 11.87
CA TYR A 15 -13.49 -11.96 12.29
C TYR A 15 -12.80 -10.60 12.53
N LYS A 16 -11.49 -10.57 12.82
CA LYS A 16 -10.76 -9.29 12.99
C LYS A 16 -10.43 -8.62 11.66
N HIS A 17 -10.39 -9.35 10.55
CA HIS A 17 -10.04 -8.81 9.23
C HIS A 17 -11.24 -8.28 8.43
N THR A 18 -12.47 -8.58 8.82
CA THR A 18 -13.71 -8.09 8.17
C THR A 18 -14.02 -6.61 8.41
N LYS A 19 -13.27 -5.93 9.30
CA LYS A 19 -13.46 -4.48 9.59
C LYS A 19 -12.52 -3.55 8.81
N ASN A 20 -11.70 -4.08 7.89
CA ASN A 20 -10.88 -3.26 7.01
C ASN A 20 -11.72 -2.85 5.78
N PRO A 21 -11.94 -1.55 5.50
CA PRO A 21 -12.78 -1.11 4.38
C PRO A 21 -12.24 -1.51 3.00
N TYR A 22 -10.98 -1.97 2.92
CA TYR A 22 -10.37 -2.52 1.71
C TYR A 22 -10.42 -4.05 1.63
N PHE A 23 -10.99 -4.71 2.64
CA PHE A 23 -11.06 -6.16 2.79
C PHE A 23 -12.53 -6.58 2.94
N ASN A 24 -13.31 -6.44 1.87
CA ASN A 24 -14.66 -7.03 1.77
C ASN A 24 -14.52 -8.53 1.49
N MET A 25 -14.07 -9.27 2.50
CA MET A 25 -14.19 -10.72 2.51
C MET A 25 -15.52 -11.06 3.15
N GLU A 26 -16.53 -11.34 2.31
CA GLU A 26 -17.67 -12.13 2.75
C GLU A 26 -17.13 -13.51 3.09
N ILE A 27 -16.85 -13.72 4.37
CA ILE A 27 -16.70 -15.05 4.94
C ILE A 27 -18.08 -15.65 4.83
N THR A 28 -18.22 -16.71 4.04
CA THR A 28 -19.45 -17.49 4.01
C THR A 28 -19.63 -18.02 5.43
N ILE A 29 -20.56 -17.44 6.19
CA ILE A 29 -20.89 -17.99 7.50
C ILE A 29 -21.54 -19.32 7.19
N LEU A 30 -20.92 -20.42 7.64
CA LEU A 30 -21.36 -21.79 7.42
C LEU A 30 -22.63 -22.10 8.24
N GLU A 31 -23.66 -21.26 8.13
CA GLU A 31 -24.94 -21.42 8.85
C GLU A 31 -25.68 -22.68 8.39
N ASP A 32 -25.34 -23.23 7.22
CA ASP A 32 -25.98 -24.40 6.60
C ASP A 32 -25.13 -25.69 6.57
N LEU A 33 -23.94 -25.76 7.20
CA LEU A 33 -23.19 -27.03 7.26
C LEU A 33 -23.77 -27.98 8.30
N ASP A 34 -24.40 -29.06 7.84
CA ASP A 34 -24.78 -30.18 8.70
C ASP A 34 -23.53 -31.00 9.10
N VAL A 35 -23.15 -30.87 10.36
CA VAL A 35 -22.04 -31.62 10.98
C VAL A 35 -22.21 -33.14 10.98
N ASN A 36 -23.42 -33.64 10.73
CA ASN A 36 -23.71 -35.08 10.66
C ASN A 36 -23.77 -35.61 9.23
N ALA A 37 -23.65 -34.73 8.22
CA ALA A 37 -23.64 -35.15 6.83
C ALA A 37 -22.38 -35.98 6.52
N SER A 38 -22.55 -37.02 5.70
CA SER A 38 -21.45 -37.95 5.35
C SER A 38 -20.31 -37.26 4.59
N ASP A 39 -20.58 -36.12 3.97
CA ASP A 39 -19.67 -35.32 3.15
C ASP A 39 -19.19 -34.05 3.87
N PHE A 40 -19.53 -33.85 5.14
CA PHE A 40 -19.18 -32.67 5.94
C PHE A 40 -17.72 -32.25 5.80
N TYR A 41 -16.78 -33.20 5.92
CA TYR A 41 -15.36 -32.90 5.83
C TYR A 41 -14.92 -32.45 4.44
N ASN A 42 -15.54 -32.97 3.37
CA ASN A 42 -15.21 -32.56 2.01
C ASN A 42 -15.69 -31.12 1.76
N VAL A 43 -16.94 -30.83 2.14
CA VAL A 43 -17.52 -29.47 2.02
C VAL A 43 -16.72 -28.47 2.85
N LEU A 44 -16.32 -28.84 4.07
CA LEU A 44 -15.49 -27.99 4.92
C LEU A 44 -14.11 -27.73 4.29
N HIS A 45 -13.48 -28.74 3.68
CA HIS A 45 -12.20 -28.58 3.01
C HIS A 45 -12.31 -27.66 1.79
N ASP A 46 -13.34 -27.84 0.96
CA ASP A 46 -13.57 -27.01 -0.21
C ASP A 46 -13.80 -25.53 0.17
N GLU A 47 -14.55 -25.26 1.25
CA GLU A 47 -14.77 -23.89 1.70
C GLU A 47 -13.48 -23.25 2.24
N ILE A 48 -12.68 -24.01 3.01
CA ILE A 48 -11.37 -23.53 3.50
C ILE A 48 -10.45 -23.20 2.32
N ASP A 49 -10.42 -24.03 1.29
CA ASP A 49 -9.59 -23.81 0.11
C ASP A 49 -10.07 -22.60 -0.72
N ASN A 50 -11.38 -22.43 -0.85
CA ASN A 50 -11.98 -21.25 -1.49
C ASN A 50 -11.64 -19.96 -0.74
N ASP A 51 -11.81 -19.94 0.58
CA ASP A 51 -11.47 -18.77 1.40
C ASP A 51 -9.98 -18.48 1.39
N MET A 52 -9.13 -19.52 1.40
CA MET A 52 -7.68 -19.37 1.24
C MET A 52 -7.32 -18.75 -0.12
N ALA A 53 -7.99 -19.15 -1.20
CA ALA A 53 -7.77 -18.58 -2.53
C ALA A 53 -8.19 -17.10 -2.59
N LYS A 54 -9.34 -16.76 -2.01
CA LYS A 54 -9.81 -15.37 -1.88
C LYS A 54 -8.82 -14.51 -1.07
N LEU A 55 -8.32 -15.04 0.06
CA LEU A 55 -7.34 -14.38 0.92
C LEU A 55 -6.04 -14.08 0.15
N LYS A 56 -5.48 -15.08 -0.54
CA LYS A 56 -4.27 -14.92 -1.35
C LYS A 56 -4.44 -13.81 -2.38
N LYS A 57 -5.54 -13.82 -3.14
CA LYS A 57 -5.85 -12.80 -4.15
C LYS A 57 -5.98 -11.41 -3.53
N SER A 58 -6.65 -11.29 -2.38
CA SER A 58 -6.84 -9.99 -1.71
C SER A 58 -5.52 -9.42 -1.17
N VAL A 59 -4.66 -10.26 -0.59
CA VAL A 59 -3.34 -9.86 -0.10
C VAL A 59 -2.46 -9.41 -1.25
N GLU A 60 -2.47 -10.14 -2.37
CA GLU A 60 -1.72 -9.79 -3.57
C GLU A 60 -2.18 -8.46 -4.17
N MET A 61 -3.49 -8.24 -4.30
CA MET A 61 -4.04 -6.97 -4.74
C MET A 61 -3.59 -5.80 -3.87
N LEU A 62 -3.70 -5.94 -2.54
CA LEU A 62 -3.26 -4.90 -1.60
C LEU A 62 -1.76 -4.63 -1.68
N LYS A 63 -0.95 -5.68 -1.82
CA LYS A 63 0.50 -5.54 -2.01
C LYS A 63 0.80 -4.73 -3.28
N ASN A 64 0.15 -5.07 -4.39
CA ASN A 64 0.38 -4.40 -5.67
C ASN A 64 -0.05 -2.94 -5.62
N LEU A 65 -1.22 -2.63 -5.05
CA LEU A 65 -1.68 -1.25 -4.87
C LEU A 65 -0.70 -0.41 -4.02
N ARG A 66 -0.20 -0.98 -2.92
CA ARG A 66 0.78 -0.29 -2.06
C ARG A 66 2.10 -0.07 -2.76
N LEU A 67 2.55 -1.03 -3.57
CA LEU A 67 3.78 -0.90 -4.34
C LEU A 67 3.65 0.21 -5.39
N THR A 68 2.56 0.20 -6.17
CA THR A 68 2.30 1.24 -7.16
C THR A 68 2.15 2.63 -6.52
N SER A 69 1.50 2.75 -5.36
CA SER A 69 1.44 4.01 -4.62
C SER A 69 2.83 4.51 -4.24
N ALA A 70 3.68 3.62 -3.71
CA ALA A 70 5.04 3.96 -3.34
C ALA A 70 5.90 4.37 -4.55
N GLU A 71 5.74 3.70 -5.69
CA GLU A 71 6.41 4.05 -6.95
C GLU A 71 6.03 5.46 -7.41
N ILE A 72 4.73 5.79 -7.39
CA ILE A 72 4.23 7.13 -7.76
C ILE A 72 4.77 8.20 -6.81
N GLU A 73 4.80 7.93 -5.50
CA GLU A 73 5.34 8.86 -4.49
C GLU A 73 6.82 9.15 -4.74
N VAL A 74 7.61 8.12 -5.04
CA VAL A 74 9.04 8.26 -5.35
C VAL A 74 9.25 9.02 -6.66
N GLU A 75 8.51 8.71 -7.71
CA GLU A 75 8.61 9.41 -9.00
C GLU A 75 8.23 10.90 -8.85
N THR A 76 7.17 11.18 -8.10
CA THR A 76 6.72 12.54 -7.81
C THR A 76 7.79 13.31 -7.02
N ALA A 77 8.38 12.70 -5.99
CA ALA A 77 9.45 13.32 -5.22
C ALA A 77 10.68 13.59 -6.10
N ALA A 78 11.07 12.65 -6.96
CA ALA A 78 12.18 12.84 -7.89
C ALA A 78 11.94 14.00 -8.86
N MET A 79 10.71 14.14 -9.36
CA MET A 79 10.32 15.24 -10.25
C MET A 79 10.41 16.60 -9.55
N TYR A 80 9.86 16.72 -8.32
CA TYR A 80 9.99 17.94 -7.52
C TYR A 80 11.45 18.27 -7.19
N HIS A 81 12.25 17.26 -6.86
CA HIS A 81 13.69 17.46 -6.64
C HIS A 81 14.38 18.01 -7.88
N ALA A 82 14.12 17.47 -9.07
CA ALA A 82 14.69 17.94 -10.31
C ALA A 82 14.32 19.41 -10.60
N GLU A 83 13.05 19.77 -10.41
CA GLU A 83 12.58 21.15 -10.58
C GLU A 83 13.26 22.12 -9.59
N LEU A 84 13.38 21.72 -8.31
CA LEU A 84 14.06 22.51 -7.30
C LEU A 84 15.53 22.74 -7.65
N PHE A 85 16.24 21.69 -8.11
CA PHE A 85 17.63 21.84 -8.54
C PHE A 85 17.77 22.80 -9.71
N PHE A 86 16.89 22.71 -10.71
CA PHE A 86 16.88 23.62 -11.84
C PHE A 86 16.65 25.08 -11.42
N ASN A 87 15.68 25.31 -10.51
CA ASN A 87 15.41 26.64 -9.98
C ASN A 87 16.58 27.20 -9.16
N ILE A 88 17.26 26.36 -8.37
CA ILE A 88 18.45 26.75 -7.61
C ILE A 88 19.58 27.17 -8.54
N GLU A 89 19.83 26.42 -9.63
CA GLU A 89 20.88 26.79 -10.58
C GLU A 89 20.58 28.11 -11.30
N GLN A 90 19.33 28.36 -11.70
CA GLN A 90 18.94 29.67 -12.25
C GLN A 90 19.15 30.81 -11.24
N LEU A 91 18.77 30.59 -9.97
CA LEU A 91 18.95 31.60 -8.93
C LEU A 91 20.42 31.89 -8.64
N LYS A 92 21.29 30.88 -8.70
CA LYS A 92 22.75 31.08 -8.57
C LYS A 92 23.28 31.93 -9.71
N GLN A 93 22.88 31.65 -10.95
CA GLN A 93 23.28 32.44 -12.13
C GLN A 93 22.84 33.89 -11.98
N LEU A 94 21.57 34.13 -11.61
CA LEU A 94 21.06 35.47 -11.34
C LEU A 94 21.81 36.18 -10.21
N ALA A 95 22.16 35.48 -9.13
CA ALA A 95 22.92 36.05 -8.03
C ALA A 95 24.34 36.45 -8.46
N ASP A 96 25.00 35.62 -9.28
CA ASP A 96 26.32 35.92 -9.82
C ASP A 96 26.26 37.13 -10.79
N GLU A 97 25.23 37.21 -11.64
CA GLU A 97 24.99 38.35 -12.53
C GLU A 97 24.78 39.65 -11.74
N VAL A 98 23.95 39.63 -10.69
CA VAL A 98 23.72 40.80 -9.82
C VAL A 98 25.01 41.23 -9.13
N LYS A 99 25.79 40.27 -8.62
CA LYS A 99 27.07 40.57 -7.98
C LYS A 99 28.06 41.21 -8.95
N ALA A 100 28.16 40.70 -10.17
CA ALA A 100 29.01 41.28 -11.21
C ALA A 100 28.58 42.72 -11.57
N LEU A 101 27.28 43.00 -11.60
CA LEU A 101 26.76 44.36 -11.86
C LEU A 101 27.08 45.35 -10.73
N ASP A 102 27.02 44.92 -9.47
CA ASP A 102 27.37 45.76 -8.31
C ASP A 102 28.87 46.08 -8.26
N GLU A 103 29.73 45.10 -8.56
CA GLU A 103 31.18 45.31 -8.62
C GLU A 103 31.55 46.35 -9.70
N ASN A 104 30.98 46.24 -10.90
CA ASN A 104 31.21 47.19 -12.01
C ASN A 104 30.64 48.60 -11.75
N LYS A 105 29.62 48.75 -10.89
CA LYS A 105 29.10 50.06 -10.48
C LYS A 105 30.02 50.81 -9.52
N SER A 106 30.81 50.08 -8.72
CA SER A 106 31.74 50.71 -7.77
C SER A 106 32.92 51.41 -8.47
N ASP A 107 33.31 50.91 -9.65
CA ASP A 107 34.43 51.43 -10.45
C ASP A 107 34.08 52.64 -11.33
N THR A 108 32.80 53.03 -11.39
CA THR A 108 32.29 54.10 -12.27
C THR A 108 31.86 55.37 -11.54
N VAL A 109 32.09 55.48 -10.23
CA VAL A 109 31.92 56.74 -9.48
C VAL A 109 33.27 57.46 -9.39
N PRO A 110 33.41 58.70 -9.93
CA PRO A 110 34.65 59.48 -9.84
C PRO A 110 34.99 59.94 -8.41
#